data_AF-A0A178EPQ7-F1
#
_entry.id   AF-A0A178EPQ7-F1
#
_cell.length_a   1.000
_cell.length_b   1.000
_cell.length_c   1.000
_cell.angle_alpha   90.00
_cell.angle_beta   90.00
_cell.angle_gamma   90.00
#
_symmetry.space_group_name_H-M   'P 1'
#
loop_
_entity.id
_entity.type
_entity.pdbx_description
1 polymer ?
#
loop_
_entity_poly.entity_id
_entity_poly.type
_entity_poly.pdbx_seq_one_letter_code
_entity_poly.pdbx_strand_id
1 'polypeptide(L)'
;MAPRKAKPAPESTPRKRVGRGAVQKTRAPKKAGSSISNTIPKQRLNVYVFGSGSSAELGLGPKNAIDVKRPRLNTNLDAEKVGVVDIGAGGMHAAALTHNNHILTWGVNDNCALGRETTWDGGLKDMADDDESVASDEVELNPREAIPTAIPREKFPEGAKFCQVAAGDSATFALTEDGFVYGWGSFVTTEGERGWWNKELIKMQSDPVMILGLEKIVQISAGNNFCLALDHKGRVFSWGRPEQDQLGRHIRVDRRKTAGNKNASIDKLRNDIGLVPGLVALPKSKRIISIHAGSDHSFAIDSNGDTWTWGLNNFGQTAVNVGAGKGGSTIVRPQKATMLIGQKMKMIQGGRHHSIGITQDGQCLVWGRMDGAQMGIDYSTLHLDDPQIVISERGKPRILLDPTPLPIPNCAFAAAGSDHNLLITSEGKAYTWGINATYQCGQGPDTDDILVATKIDNPSLREKVFSWAGAGGQYSILASMHVHEST
;
A
#
# COMPACT_ATOMS: atom_id res chain seq x y z
N MET A 1 29.08 43.10 51.36
CA MET A 1 30.28 42.24 51.50
C MET A 1 29.95 41.17 52.54
N ALA A 2 29.97 39.86 52.31
CA ALA A 2 30.51 39.03 51.23
C ALA A 2 29.56 37.82 50.99
N PRO A 3 29.52 37.26 49.77
CA PRO A 3 28.60 36.17 49.42
C PRO A 3 29.06 34.81 49.97
N ARG A 4 28.07 33.98 50.36
CA ARG A 4 28.26 32.57 50.77
C ARG A 4 28.86 31.77 49.61
N LYS A 5 30.02 31.14 49.85
CA LYS A 5 30.65 30.18 48.93
C LYS A 5 29.73 28.97 48.69
N ALA A 6 29.35 28.75 47.43
CA ALA A 6 28.68 27.54 46.99
C ALA A 6 29.65 26.34 47.03
N LYS A 7 29.13 25.16 47.43
CA LYS A 7 29.88 23.89 47.38
C LYS A 7 30.06 23.43 45.92
N PRO A 8 31.21 22.83 45.57
CA PRO A 8 31.42 22.27 44.23
C PRO A 8 30.51 21.05 43.99
N ALA A 9 29.99 20.95 42.75
CA ALA A 9 29.22 19.80 42.28
C ALA A 9 30.10 18.54 42.20
N PRO A 10 29.55 17.33 42.41
CA PRO A 10 30.32 16.10 42.30
C PRO A 10 30.71 15.82 40.84
N GLU A 11 31.98 15.44 40.65
CA GLU A 11 32.55 15.04 39.37
C GLU A 11 31.79 13.85 38.76
N SER A 12 31.39 14.00 37.49
CA SER A 12 30.77 12.93 36.72
C SER A 12 31.78 11.82 36.42
N THR A 13 31.50 10.62 36.90
CA THR A 13 32.24 9.41 36.53
C THR A 13 32.04 9.09 35.03
N PRO A 14 33.09 8.76 34.28
CA PRO A 14 32.95 8.42 32.86
C PRO A 14 32.16 7.12 32.70
N ARG A 15 31.02 7.18 31.98
CA ARG A 15 30.26 6.00 31.57
C ARG A 15 31.16 5.10 30.71
N LYS A 16 31.47 3.91 31.21
CA LYS A 16 32.08 2.82 30.44
C LYS A 16 31.23 2.58 29.19
N ARG A 17 31.86 2.66 28.01
CA ARG A 17 31.31 2.17 26.74
C ARG A 17 30.90 0.71 26.92
N VAL A 18 29.60 0.44 26.87
CA VAL A 18 29.08 -0.92 26.74
C VAL A 18 29.46 -1.39 25.34
N GLY A 19 30.27 -2.44 25.28
CA GLY A 19 30.72 -3.02 24.01
C GLY A 19 29.54 -3.44 23.15
N ARG A 20 29.68 -3.23 21.84
CA ARG A 20 28.78 -3.76 20.82
C ARG A 20 28.64 -5.26 21.03
N GLY A 21 27.49 -5.71 21.53
CA GLY A 21 27.12 -7.12 21.53
C GLY A 21 27.08 -7.61 20.08
N ALA A 22 27.75 -8.71 19.81
CA ALA A 22 27.69 -9.37 18.51
C ALA A 22 26.22 -9.69 18.17
N VAL A 23 25.77 -9.27 16.98
CA VAL A 23 24.45 -9.61 16.45
C VAL A 23 24.39 -11.13 16.29
N GLN A 24 23.70 -11.81 17.20
CA GLN A 24 23.37 -13.23 17.03
C GLN A 24 22.42 -13.34 15.84
N LYS A 25 22.93 -13.87 14.72
CA LYS A 25 22.13 -14.16 13.53
C LYS A 25 21.03 -15.15 13.89
N THR A 26 19.78 -14.70 13.87
CA THR A 26 18.63 -15.58 14.03
C THR A 26 18.50 -16.39 12.74
N ARG A 27 18.67 -17.72 12.87
CA ARG A 27 18.47 -18.63 11.74
C ARG A 27 16.99 -18.64 11.38
N ALA A 28 16.67 -18.69 10.08
CA ALA A 28 15.29 -18.91 9.66
C ALA A 28 14.73 -20.15 10.40
N PRO A 29 13.46 -20.12 10.86
CA PRO A 29 12.84 -21.29 11.47
C PRO A 29 13.07 -22.51 10.57
N LYS A 30 13.52 -23.62 11.16
CA LYS A 30 13.91 -24.82 10.39
C LYS A 30 12.74 -25.26 9.50
N LYS A 31 13.04 -25.72 8.27
CA LYS A 31 12.15 -26.47 7.34
C LYS A 31 11.61 -27.77 7.96
N ALA A 32 11.04 -27.74 9.15
CA ALA A 32 10.33 -28.86 9.73
C ALA A 32 8.95 -28.94 9.07
N GLY A 33 8.90 -29.52 7.86
CA GLY A 33 7.65 -29.94 7.23
C GLY A 33 6.68 -28.83 6.78
N SER A 34 7.16 -27.65 6.37
CA SER A 34 6.29 -26.72 5.64
C SER A 34 5.92 -27.36 4.31
N SER A 35 4.66 -27.78 4.19
CA SER A 35 4.08 -28.40 2.99
C SER A 35 3.77 -27.38 1.88
N ILE A 36 4.22 -26.14 2.02
CA ILE A 36 3.88 -25.03 1.13
C ILE A 36 5.15 -24.47 0.53
N SER A 37 5.07 -24.20 -0.76
CA SER A 37 6.11 -23.58 -1.57
C SER A 37 5.43 -22.55 -2.47
N ASN A 38 5.36 -21.31 -2.02
CA ASN A 38 4.95 -20.20 -2.86
C ASN A 38 5.94 -20.06 -4.03
N THR A 39 5.43 -19.75 -5.22
CA THR A 39 6.26 -19.61 -6.41
C THR A 39 6.98 -18.27 -6.37
N ILE A 40 8.31 -18.30 -6.44
CA ILE A 40 9.11 -17.07 -6.58
C ILE A 40 8.98 -16.55 -8.02
N PRO A 41 8.54 -15.30 -8.23
CA PRO A 41 8.46 -14.70 -9.54
C PRO A 41 9.84 -14.64 -10.22
N LYS A 42 9.89 -14.92 -11.52
CA LYS A 42 11.13 -14.93 -12.32
C LYS A 42 11.12 -13.94 -13.47
N GLN A 43 9.93 -13.54 -13.92
CA GLN A 43 9.77 -12.62 -15.04
C GLN A 43 10.30 -11.25 -14.64
N ARG A 44 11.37 -10.79 -15.30
CA ARG A 44 11.93 -9.46 -15.09
C ARG A 44 11.04 -8.39 -15.71
N LEU A 45 11.02 -7.21 -15.10
CA LEU A 45 10.13 -6.12 -15.45
C LEU A 45 10.91 -4.86 -15.84
N ASN A 46 10.46 -4.17 -16.88
CA ASN A 46 10.83 -2.77 -17.12
C ASN A 46 9.88 -1.89 -16.31
N VAL A 47 10.41 -1.05 -15.43
CA VAL A 47 9.62 -0.25 -14.48
C VAL A 47 9.52 1.20 -14.93
N TYR A 48 8.30 1.71 -15.06
CA TYR A 48 8.00 3.09 -15.46
C TYR A 48 7.28 3.80 -14.32
N VAL A 49 7.69 5.02 -14.01
CA VAL A 49 7.15 5.82 -12.90
C VAL A 49 6.66 7.17 -13.40
N PHE A 50 5.64 7.72 -12.75
CA PHE A 50 5.05 9.03 -13.04
C PHE A 50 4.21 9.55 -11.88
N GLY A 51 3.86 10.84 -11.93
CA GLY A 51 3.24 11.57 -10.84
C GLY A 51 4.24 12.50 -10.13
N SER A 52 3.98 12.77 -8.85
CA SER A 52 4.86 13.57 -8.00
C SER A 52 5.80 12.68 -7.19
N GLY A 53 7.08 13.04 -7.19
CA GLY A 53 8.17 12.47 -6.42
C GLY A 53 8.75 13.46 -5.41
N SER A 54 7.95 14.44 -4.95
CA SER A 54 8.38 15.48 -4.02
C SER A 54 8.94 14.92 -2.70
N SER A 55 8.62 13.67 -2.38
CA SER A 55 9.13 12.93 -1.22
C SER A 55 9.81 11.62 -1.64
N ALA A 56 10.50 11.64 -2.79
CA ALA A 56 11.29 10.53 -3.33
C ALA A 56 10.51 9.30 -3.83
N GLU A 57 9.19 9.37 -3.98
CA GLU A 57 8.30 8.23 -4.30
C GLU A 57 8.57 7.62 -5.69
N LEU A 58 9.10 8.41 -6.63
CA LEU A 58 9.39 7.95 -7.98
C LEU A 58 10.67 7.11 -8.08
N GLY A 59 11.57 7.17 -7.09
CA GLY A 59 12.79 6.37 -7.11
C GLY A 59 13.75 6.71 -8.27
N LEU A 60 13.68 7.93 -8.81
CA LEU A 60 14.50 8.38 -9.95
C LEU A 60 15.86 8.97 -9.53
N GLY A 61 16.13 9.05 -8.24
CA GLY A 61 17.28 9.74 -7.68
C GLY A 61 16.99 11.20 -7.34
N PRO A 62 17.99 11.93 -6.85
CA PRO A 62 17.79 13.23 -6.21
C PRO A 62 17.54 14.42 -7.17
N LYS A 63 17.69 14.22 -8.48
CA LYS A 63 17.65 15.28 -9.50
C LYS A 63 16.61 14.97 -10.59
N ASN A 64 15.90 15.98 -11.06
CA ASN A 64 14.90 15.89 -12.14
C ASN A 64 13.84 14.80 -11.90
N ALA A 65 13.44 14.65 -10.64
CA ALA A 65 12.68 13.51 -10.13
C ALA A 65 11.41 13.89 -9.37
N ILE A 66 11.01 15.17 -9.38
CA ILE A 66 9.81 15.64 -8.68
C ILE A 66 8.59 15.44 -9.59
N ASP A 67 8.45 16.21 -10.67
CA ASP A 67 7.27 16.10 -11.52
C ASP A 67 7.53 15.28 -12.78
N VAL A 68 6.96 14.08 -12.84
CA VAL A 68 7.05 13.19 -14.00
C VAL A 68 5.67 13.05 -14.63
N LYS A 69 5.41 13.89 -15.62
CA LYS A 69 4.08 14.10 -16.20
C LYS A 69 3.60 12.99 -17.13
N ARG A 70 4.50 12.11 -17.56
CA ARG A 70 4.25 10.93 -18.40
C ARG A 70 5.12 9.77 -17.92
N PRO A 71 4.70 8.50 -18.09
CA PRO A 71 5.50 7.37 -17.60
C PRO A 71 6.93 7.40 -18.14
N ARG A 72 7.89 7.44 -17.23
CA ARG A 72 9.32 7.49 -17.50
C ARG A 72 9.97 6.19 -17.03
N LEU A 73 10.79 5.57 -17.86
CA LEU A 73 11.57 4.39 -17.48
C LEU A 73 12.50 4.74 -16.31
N ASN A 74 12.43 3.96 -15.23
CA ASN A 74 13.32 4.11 -14.08
C ASN A 74 14.61 3.31 -14.31
N THR A 75 15.68 4.01 -14.69
CA THR A 75 16.99 3.40 -14.98
C THR A 75 17.73 2.90 -13.73
N ASN A 76 17.33 3.34 -12.53
CA ASN A 76 17.84 2.76 -11.28
C ASN A 76 17.29 1.34 -11.03
N LEU A 77 16.24 0.94 -11.76
CA LEU A 77 15.61 -0.38 -11.73
C LEU A 77 15.77 -1.11 -13.07
N ASP A 78 16.90 -0.90 -13.75
CA ASP A 78 17.21 -1.53 -15.03
C ASP A 78 16.98 -3.05 -15.00
N ALA A 79 16.23 -3.55 -15.99
CA ALA A 79 15.75 -4.93 -15.98
C ALA A 79 16.88 -5.96 -16.10
N GLU A 80 18.02 -5.60 -16.72
CA GLU A 80 19.15 -6.53 -16.89
C GLU A 80 20.07 -6.52 -15.68
N LYS A 81 20.36 -5.32 -15.15
CA LYS A 81 21.28 -5.13 -14.02
C LYS A 81 20.63 -5.44 -12.68
N VAL A 82 19.38 -5.01 -12.49
CA VAL A 82 18.64 -5.11 -11.23
C VAL A 82 17.62 -6.24 -11.29
N GLY A 83 16.86 -6.31 -12.39
CA GLY A 83 15.89 -7.38 -12.67
C GLY A 83 14.82 -7.51 -11.61
N VAL A 84 13.99 -6.48 -11.47
CA VAL A 84 12.78 -6.48 -10.64
C VAL A 84 11.79 -7.54 -11.15
N VAL A 85 11.17 -8.29 -10.25
CA VAL A 85 10.21 -9.37 -10.54
C VAL A 85 8.87 -9.23 -9.81
N ASP A 86 8.79 -8.40 -8.76
CA ASP A 86 7.56 -8.06 -8.05
C ASP A 86 7.68 -6.66 -7.43
N ILE A 87 6.57 -5.93 -7.30
CA ILE A 87 6.53 -4.54 -6.83
C ILE A 87 5.32 -4.35 -5.90
N GLY A 88 5.54 -3.66 -4.78
CA GLY A 88 4.49 -3.13 -3.91
C GLY A 88 4.56 -1.60 -3.92
N ALA A 89 3.52 -0.95 -4.44
CA ALA A 89 3.35 0.50 -4.36
C ALA A 89 2.56 0.85 -3.09
N GLY A 90 3.20 1.57 -2.17
CA GLY A 90 2.58 2.11 -0.97
C GLY A 90 2.13 3.55 -1.16
N GLY A 91 1.67 4.19 -0.08
CA GLY A 91 1.17 5.57 -0.12
C GLY A 91 2.26 6.58 -0.51
N MET A 92 3.38 6.56 0.21
CA MET A 92 4.51 7.49 0.07
C MET A 92 5.85 6.80 -0.18
N HIS A 93 5.84 5.49 -0.41
CA HIS A 93 7.03 4.69 -0.66
C HIS A 93 6.69 3.47 -1.50
N ALA A 94 7.71 2.82 -2.04
CA ALA A 94 7.54 1.56 -2.76
C ALA A 94 8.63 0.56 -2.40
N ALA A 95 8.32 -0.71 -2.63
CA ALA A 95 9.22 -1.84 -2.46
C ALA A 95 9.24 -2.69 -3.74
N ALA A 96 10.39 -3.27 -4.06
CA ALA A 96 10.55 -4.17 -5.19
C ALA A 96 11.33 -5.41 -4.79
N LEU A 97 10.91 -6.57 -5.27
CA LEU A 97 11.66 -7.82 -5.20
C LEU A 97 12.44 -8.02 -6.49
N THR A 98 13.71 -8.38 -6.40
CA THR A 98 14.56 -8.67 -7.56
C THR A 98 14.70 -10.17 -7.81
N HIS A 99 15.12 -10.54 -9.03
CA HIS A 99 15.33 -11.93 -9.45
C HIS A 99 16.41 -12.66 -8.63
N ASN A 100 17.35 -11.92 -8.04
CA ASN A 100 18.39 -12.42 -7.14
C ASN A 100 17.97 -12.35 -5.64
N ASN A 101 16.68 -12.16 -5.40
CA ASN A 101 16.02 -12.20 -4.10
C ASN A 101 16.48 -11.11 -3.12
N HIS A 102 16.74 -9.92 -3.63
CA HIS A 102 16.87 -8.70 -2.81
C HIS A 102 15.55 -7.96 -2.75
N ILE A 103 15.29 -7.30 -1.63
CA ILE A 103 14.18 -6.35 -1.49
C ILE A 103 14.78 -4.95 -1.55
N LEU A 104 14.40 -4.19 -2.57
CA LEU A 104 14.74 -2.77 -2.72
C LEU A 104 13.59 -1.93 -2.17
N THR A 105 13.92 -0.78 -1.58
CA THR A 105 12.93 0.20 -1.09
C THR A 105 13.36 1.62 -1.43
N TRP A 106 12.40 2.51 -1.65
CA TRP A 106 12.59 3.96 -1.87
C TRP A 106 11.32 4.75 -1.51
N GLY A 107 11.45 6.08 -1.39
CA GLY A 107 10.39 6.99 -0.91
C GLY A 107 10.58 7.38 0.55
N VAL A 108 9.51 7.79 1.22
CA VAL A 108 9.56 8.35 2.60
C VAL A 108 10.00 7.31 3.63
N ASN A 109 10.93 7.69 4.51
CA ASN A 109 11.40 6.83 5.60
C ASN A 109 11.14 7.34 7.04
N ASP A 110 10.38 8.42 7.23
CA ASP A 110 10.08 8.99 8.56
C ASP A 110 9.48 7.98 9.55
N ASN A 111 8.72 7.02 9.01
CA ASN A 111 8.06 5.96 9.76
C ASN A 111 8.76 4.60 9.63
N CYS A 112 10.04 4.60 9.22
CA CYS A 112 10.87 3.42 9.00
C CYS A 112 10.38 2.48 7.87
N ALA A 113 9.56 2.97 6.94
CA ALA A 113 8.93 2.15 5.91
C ALA A 113 9.93 1.47 4.95
N LEU A 114 11.16 1.98 4.85
CA LEU A 114 12.17 1.46 3.93
C LEU A 114 13.01 0.31 4.51
N GLY A 115 13.00 0.09 5.84
CA GLY A 115 13.71 -1.05 6.46
C GLY A 115 15.24 -0.94 6.46
N ARG A 116 15.77 0.24 6.13
CA ARG A 116 17.20 0.52 5.96
C ARG A 116 17.54 1.94 6.41
N GLU A 117 18.82 2.16 6.71
CA GLU A 117 19.32 3.47 7.14
C GLU A 117 19.26 4.47 5.99
N THR A 118 18.70 5.65 6.26
CA THR A 118 18.61 6.75 5.28
C THR A 118 19.05 8.09 5.83
N THR A 119 19.63 8.14 7.04
CA THR A 119 20.25 9.35 7.56
C THR A 119 21.20 9.97 6.53
N TRP A 120 21.02 11.26 6.30
CA TRP A 120 21.81 12.05 5.35
C TRP A 120 22.00 13.46 5.92
N ASP A 121 23.25 13.92 5.96
CA ASP A 121 23.62 15.20 6.58
C ASP A 121 23.39 16.41 5.64
N GLY A 122 22.82 16.20 4.44
CA GLY A 122 22.58 17.24 3.44
C GLY A 122 21.33 18.06 3.71
N GLY A 123 21.50 19.38 3.78
CA GLY A 123 20.65 20.32 4.50
C GLY A 123 19.27 20.60 3.89
N LEU A 124 18.30 20.74 4.79
CA LEU A 124 17.16 21.62 4.57
C LEU A 124 17.74 23.03 4.32
N LYS A 125 17.57 23.58 3.12
CA LYS A 125 17.67 25.04 2.95
C LYS A 125 16.56 25.61 3.84
N ASP A 126 16.94 26.27 4.92
CA ASP A 126 15.99 27.04 5.72
C ASP A 126 15.23 27.96 4.76
N MET A 127 13.89 27.89 4.77
CA MET A 127 13.05 28.88 4.10
C MET A 127 13.24 30.21 4.84
N ALA A 128 14.30 30.93 4.49
CA ALA A 128 14.44 32.34 4.79
C ALA A 128 13.72 33.12 3.67
N ASP A 129 12.61 33.74 4.07
CA ASP A 129 11.96 34.93 3.52
C ASP A 129 11.46 34.92 2.05
N ASP A 130 10.12 34.98 1.93
CA ASP A 130 9.35 35.78 0.96
C ASP A 130 9.89 35.91 -0.49
N ASP A 131 10.07 34.80 -1.21
CA ASP A 131 10.10 34.83 -2.68
C ASP A 131 9.29 33.65 -3.26
N GLU A 132 8.11 33.95 -3.83
CA GLU A 132 7.18 33.00 -4.46
C GLU A 132 7.71 32.45 -5.80
N SER A 133 9.02 32.27 -5.96
CA SER A 133 9.63 31.86 -7.24
C SER A 133 10.80 30.88 -7.13
N VAL A 134 10.86 30.03 -6.10
CA VAL A 134 11.78 28.88 -6.12
C VAL A 134 11.33 27.85 -7.17
N ALA A 135 12.05 27.80 -8.28
CA ALA A 135 11.91 26.75 -9.27
C ALA A 135 12.06 25.37 -8.61
N SER A 136 11.21 24.41 -9.00
CA SER A 136 11.21 23.01 -8.53
C SER A 136 12.57 22.30 -8.63
N ASP A 137 13.51 22.87 -9.40
CA ASP A 137 14.81 22.28 -9.72
C ASP A 137 15.86 22.49 -8.61
N GLU A 138 15.55 23.22 -7.52
CA GLU A 138 16.48 23.49 -6.41
C GLU A 138 16.30 22.61 -5.15
N VAL A 139 15.26 21.77 -5.06
CA VAL A 139 15.07 20.87 -3.91
C VAL A 139 15.83 19.57 -4.15
N GLU A 140 17.00 19.41 -3.52
CA GLU A 140 17.76 18.16 -3.57
C GLU A 140 17.10 17.13 -2.63
N LEU A 141 16.40 16.15 -3.20
CA LEU A 141 15.81 15.05 -2.43
C LEU A 141 16.92 14.24 -1.76
N ASN A 142 16.65 13.67 -0.58
CA ASN A 142 17.59 12.77 0.09
C ASN A 142 17.97 11.61 -0.85
N PRO A 143 19.24 11.49 -1.30
CA PRO A 143 19.64 10.44 -2.24
C PRO A 143 19.47 9.03 -1.66
N ARG A 144 19.51 8.89 -0.33
CA ARG A 144 19.28 7.61 0.36
C ARG A 144 17.83 7.17 0.28
N GLU A 145 16.88 8.09 0.09
CA GLU A 145 15.45 7.80 -0.06
C GLU A 145 15.05 7.73 -1.53
N ALA A 146 15.59 8.64 -2.35
CA ALA A 146 15.25 8.80 -3.76
C ALA A 146 15.83 7.73 -4.69
N ILE A 147 16.82 6.94 -4.26
CA ILE A 147 17.41 5.86 -5.06
C ILE A 147 16.97 4.51 -4.49
N PRO A 148 16.29 3.66 -5.29
CA PRO A 148 15.98 2.27 -4.93
C PRO A 148 17.22 1.54 -4.47
N THR A 149 17.23 1.15 -3.19
CA THR A 149 18.40 0.55 -2.55
C THR A 149 17.98 -0.71 -1.82
N ALA A 150 18.82 -1.75 -1.92
CA ALA A 150 18.58 -3.02 -1.25
C ALA A 150 18.65 -2.89 0.28
N ILE A 151 17.71 -3.51 0.96
CA ILE A 151 17.83 -3.77 2.39
C ILE A 151 18.99 -4.77 2.59
N PRO A 152 19.94 -4.51 3.51
CA PRO A 152 21.08 -5.39 3.71
C PRO A 152 20.63 -6.83 4.05
N ARG A 153 21.23 -7.83 3.38
CA ARG A 153 20.82 -9.24 3.48
C ARG A 153 20.89 -9.79 4.90
N GLU A 154 21.83 -9.29 5.69
CA GLU A 154 22.04 -9.66 7.10
C GLU A 154 20.90 -9.24 8.02
N LYS A 155 20.01 -8.34 7.59
CA LYS A 155 18.78 -8.00 8.32
C LYS A 155 17.70 -9.06 8.16
N PHE A 156 17.83 -9.94 7.18
CA PHE A 156 16.94 -11.08 6.99
C PHE A 156 17.60 -12.36 7.51
N PRO A 157 16.80 -13.35 7.95
CA PRO A 157 17.34 -14.64 8.34
C PRO A 157 18.06 -15.33 7.19
N GLU A 158 19.16 -16.01 7.50
CA GLU A 158 19.98 -16.71 6.50
C GLU A 158 19.15 -17.77 5.77
N GLY A 159 19.18 -17.71 4.44
CA GLY A 159 18.45 -18.63 3.55
C GLY A 159 16.98 -18.28 3.33
N ALA A 160 16.46 -17.19 3.90
CA ALA A 160 15.12 -16.70 3.59
C ALA A 160 15.02 -16.38 2.09
N LYS A 161 13.95 -16.84 1.45
CA LYS A 161 13.64 -16.52 0.05
C LYS A 161 12.26 -15.92 -0.06
N PHE A 162 12.18 -14.74 -0.67
CA PHE A 162 10.95 -13.97 -0.83
C PHE A 162 10.25 -14.24 -2.16
N CYS A 163 8.93 -14.21 -2.18
CA CYS A 163 8.11 -14.40 -3.37
C CYS A 163 7.06 -13.30 -3.60
N GLN A 164 6.83 -12.43 -2.61
CA GLN A 164 5.90 -11.30 -2.73
C GLN A 164 6.35 -10.14 -1.82
N VAL A 165 6.15 -8.90 -2.27
CA VAL A 165 6.24 -7.68 -1.45
C VAL A 165 4.90 -6.94 -1.44
N ALA A 166 4.61 -6.23 -0.35
CA ALA A 166 3.45 -5.33 -0.25
C ALA A 166 3.83 -4.10 0.57
N ALA A 167 3.29 -2.95 0.20
CA ALA A 167 3.57 -1.67 0.86
C ALA A 167 2.25 -0.99 1.23
N GLY A 168 2.14 -0.53 2.47
CA GLY A 168 1.05 0.33 2.94
C GLY A 168 1.46 1.80 2.89
N ASP A 169 0.89 2.63 3.77
CA ASP A 169 1.21 4.06 3.81
C ASP A 169 2.54 4.33 4.54
N SER A 170 2.85 3.53 5.55
CA SER A 170 4.04 3.71 6.41
C SER A 170 4.68 2.40 6.88
N ALA A 171 4.28 1.28 6.27
CA ALA A 171 4.78 -0.05 6.57
C ALA A 171 5.01 -0.86 5.28
N THR A 172 5.95 -1.80 5.34
CA THR A 172 6.27 -2.71 4.24
C THR A 172 6.27 -4.14 4.74
N PHE A 173 5.84 -5.06 3.89
CA PHE A 173 5.72 -6.48 4.18
C PHE A 173 6.34 -7.32 3.06
N ALA A 174 6.88 -8.48 3.41
CA ALA A 174 7.42 -9.43 2.47
C ALA A 174 7.03 -10.86 2.85
N LEU A 175 6.62 -11.65 1.86
CA LEU A 175 6.23 -13.05 2.01
C LEU A 175 7.34 -13.96 1.49
N THR A 176 7.64 -15.02 2.23
CA THR A 176 8.63 -16.03 1.83
C THR A 176 8.03 -17.21 1.07
N GLU A 177 8.89 -17.95 0.36
CA GLU A 177 8.52 -19.18 -0.36
C GLU A 177 7.89 -20.23 0.57
N ASP A 178 8.30 -20.28 1.83
CA ASP A 178 7.81 -21.21 2.84
C ASP A 178 6.64 -20.68 3.69
N GLY A 179 6.14 -19.48 3.37
CA GLY A 179 4.91 -18.93 3.92
C GLY A 179 5.05 -18.17 5.24
N PHE A 180 6.22 -17.61 5.54
CA PHE A 180 6.42 -16.66 6.64
C PHE A 180 6.30 -15.23 6.12
N VAL A 181 5.79 -14.34 6.99
CA VAL A 181 5.65 -12.92 6.67
C VAL A 181 6.63 -12.12 7.51
N TYR A 182 7.37 -11.22 6.86
CA TYR A 182 8.22 -10.23 7.47
C TYR A 182 7.60 -8.85 7.29
N GLY A 183 7.81 -7.95 8.23
CA GLY A 183 7.35 -6.57 8.12
C GLY A 183 8.22 -5.59 8.91
N TRP A 184 8.13 -4.32 8.53
CA TRP A 184 8.80 -3.19 9.17
C TRP A 184 8.04 -1.89 8.88
N GLY A 185 8.44 -0.81 9.54
CA GLY A 185 7.77 0.49 9.52
C GLY A 185 6.88 0.72 10.73
N SER A 186 5.75 1.41 10.54
CA SER A 186 4.75 1.59 11.59
C SER A 186 3.35 1.79 11.02
N PHE A 187 2.35 1.56 11.86
CA PHE A 187 0.98 1.96 11.58
C PHE A 187 0.69 3.28 12.30
N VAL A 188 0.02 4.21 11.64
CA VAL A 188 -0.25 5.55 12.15
C VAL A 188 -1.77 5.74 12.31
N THR A 189 -2.20 6.26 13.47
CA THR A 189 -3.63 6.60 13.70
C THR A 189 -3.98 7.95 13.07
N THR A 190 -5.27 8.30 13.05
CA THR A 190 -5.71 9.63 12.62
C THR A 190 -5.16 10.78 13.49
N GLU A 191 -4.80 10.50 14.75
CA GLU A 191 -4.18 11.45 15.68
C GLU A 191 -2.65 11.47 15.57
N GLY A 192 -2.06 10.69 14.65
CA GLY A 192 -0.62 10.60 14.45
C GLY A 192 0.11 9.68 15.45
N GLU A 193 -0.63 8.87 16.23
CA GLU A 193 0.01 7.88 17.12
C GLU A 193 0.59 6.74 16.29
N ARG A 194 1.88 6.44 16.53
CA ARG A 194 2.59 5.35 15.85
C ARG A 194 2.59 4.08 16.71
N GLY A 195 2.53 2.93 16.05
CA GLY A 195 2.51 1.65 16.74
C GLY A 195 2.92 0.49 15.87
N TRP A 196 3.62 -0.45 16.49
CA TRP A 196 4.00 -1.74 15.93
C TRP A 196 4.06 -2.78 17.05
N TRP A 197 3.67 -4.03 16.73
CA TRP A 197 3.76 -5.14 17.67
C TRP A 197 4.94 -6.06 17.33
N ASN A 198 5.87 -6.22 18.27
CA ASN A 198 6.99 -7.15 18.17
C ASN A 198 7.27 -7.77 19.54
N LYS A 199 6.40 -8.71 19.96
CA LYS A 199 6.32 -9.30 21.32
C LYS A 199 5.95 -8.30 22.43
N GLU A 200 6.29 -7.04 22.23
CA GLU A 200 5.88 -5.86 22.98
C GLU A 200 5.43 -4.76 22.02
N LEU A 201 4.75 -3.75 22.55
CA LEU A 201 4.35 -2.57 21.79
C LEU A 201 5.55 -1.63 21.65
N ILE A 202 5.93 -1.34 20.42
CA ILE A 202 6.96 -0.35 20.07
C ILE A 202 6.35 0.71 19.14
N LYS A 203 6.99 1.88 19.03
CA LYS A 203 6.50 2.96 18.16
C LYS A 203 6.67 2.64 16.68
N MET A 204 7.86 2.18 16.30
CA MET A 204 8.26 1.92 14.93
C MET A 204 9.25 0.75 14.91
N GLN A 205 9.24 -0.01 13.82
CA GLN A 205 10.13 -1.13 13.58
C GLN A 205 11.08 -0.79 12.43
N SER A 206 12.33 -0.44 12.75
CA SER A 206 13.34 0.01 11.76
C SER A 206 13.85 -1.09 10.84
N ASP A 207 13.89 -2.32 11.34
CA ASP A 207 14.45 -3.47 10.64
C ASP A 207 13.38 -4.53 10.35
N PRO A 208 13.48 -5.27 9.25
CA PRO A 208 12.59 -6.39 8.98
C PRO A 208 12.50 -7.37 10.15
N VAL A 209 11.28 -7.65 10.61
CA VAL A 209 11.02 -8.67 11.65
C VAL A 209 9.95 -9.65 11.17
N MET A 210 10.11 -10.92 11.55
CA MET A 210 9.09 -11.94 11.30
C MET A 210 7.84 -11.65 12.13
N ILE A 211 6.69 -11.61 11.47
CA ILE A 211 5.39 -11.39 12.10
C ILE A 211 4.90 -12.70 12.71
N LEU A 212 4.83 -12.75 14.05
CA LEU A 212 4.44 -13.95 14.78
C LEU A 212 2.94 -14.27 14.61
N GLY A 213 2.62 -15.57 14.57
CA GLY A 213 1.25 -16.06 14.44
C GLY A 213 0.75 -16.17 12.99
N LEU A 214 1.58 -15.77 12.02
CA LEU A 214 1.36 -15.99 10.60
C LEU A 214 2.28 -17.12 10.12
N GLU A 215 1.67 -18.24 9.75
CA GLU A 215 2.37 -19.39 9.20
C GLU A 215 1.65 -19.84 7.95
N LYS A 216 2.39 -20.42 7.00
CA LYS A 216 1.79 -21.07 5.83
C LYS A 216 0.95 -20.10 4.98
N ILE A 217 1.38 -18.85 4.92
CA ILE A 217 0.77 -17.77 4.14
C ILE A 217 1.07 -17.95 2.65
N VAL A 218 0.09 -17.66 1.81
CA VAL A 218 0.16 -17.77 0.34
C VAL A 218 -0.06 -16.42 -0.37
N GLN A 219 -0.61 -15.42 0.33
CA GLN A 219 -0.79 -14.08 -0.21
C GLN A 219 -0.76 -13.05 0.93
N ILE A 220 -0.17 -11.88 0.67
CA ILE A 220 -0.30 -10.67 1.50
C ILE A 220 -0.91 -9.52 0.68
N SER A 221 -1.62 -8.62 1.35
CA SER A 221 -2.16 -7.38 0.75
C SER A 221 -2.16 -6.27 1.80
N ALA A 222 -1.56 -5.12 1.51
CA ALA A 222 -1.50 -3.99 2.42
C ALA A 222 -2.53 -2.92 2.01
N GLY A 223 -3.23 -2.36 3.00
CA GLY A 223 -3.94 -1.08 2.84
C GLY A 223 -3.11 0.05 3.45
N ASN A 224 -3.71 1.20 3.75
CA ASN A 224 -2.95 2.34 4.26
C ASN A 224 -2.30 2.03 5.62
N ASN A 225 -3.15 1.68 6.60
CA ASN A 225 -2.71 1.46 7.98
C ASN A 225 -3.06 0.06 8.50
N PHE A 226 -3.17 -0.93 7.60
CA PHE A 226 -3.39 -2.33 7.96
C PHE A 226 -2.85 -3.28 6.87
N CYS A 227 -2.77 -4.57 7.19
CA CYS A 227 -2.42 -5.61 6.25
C CYS A 227 -3.30 -6.85 6.44
N LEU A 228 -3.51 -7.56 5.33
CA LEU A 228 -4.19 -8.84 5.23
C LEU A 228 -3.20 -9.93 4.85
N ALA A 229 -3.40 -11.13 5.39
CA ALA A 229 -2.68 -12.34 4.98
C ALA A 229 -3.66 -13.49 4.75
N LEU A 230 -3.46 -14.24 3.67
CA LEU A 230 -4.24 -15.44 3.31
C LEU A 230 -3.36 -16.66 3.52
N ASP A 231 -3.86 -17.65 4.25
CA ASP A 231 -3.15 -18.93 4.39
C ASP A 231 -3.58 -19.99 3.37
N HIS A 232 -2.81 -21.07 3.28
CA HIS A 232 -3.07 -22.17 2.35
C HIS A 232 -4.44 -22.87 2.51
N LYS A 233 -5.07 -22.73 3.68
CA LYS A 233 -6.40 -23.30 3.99
C LYS A 233 -7.53 -22.34 3.63
N GLY A 234 -7.22 -21.14 3.14
CA GLY A 234 -8.21 -20.12 2.83
C GLY A 234 -8.67 -19.32 4.05
N ARG A 235 -7.89 -19.32 5.14
CA ARG A 235 -8.14 -18.45 6.31
C ARG A 235 -7.48 -17.10 6.09
N VAL A 236 -8.19 -16.03 6.46
CA VAL A 236 -7.71 -14.66 6.35
C VAL A 236 -7.36 -14.11 7.72
N PHE A 237 -6.21 -13.46 7.81
CA PHE A 237 -5.71 -12.76 8.99
C PHE A 237 -5.58 -11.27 8.69
N SER A 238 -5.74 -10.44 9.71
CA SER A 238 -5.60 -8.99 9.60
C SER A 238 -4.92 -8.39 10.83
N TRP A 239 -4.12 -7.34 10.61
CA TRP A 239 -3.50 -6.53 11.67
C TRP A 239 -3.23 -5.10 11.21
N GLY A 240 -3.05 -4.20 12.17
CA GLY A 240 -2.85 -2.77 11.95
C GLY A 240 -3.85 -1.94 12.74
N ARG A 241 -4.30 -0.81 12.18
CA ARG A 241 -5.31 0.06 12.79
C ARG A 241 -6.72 -0.47 12.52
N PRO A 242 -7.60 -0.52 13.54
CA PRO A 242 -9.00 -0.93 13.43
C PRO A 242 -10.01 0.23 13.34
N GLU A 243 -9.56 1.47 13.14
CA GLU A 243 -10.39 2.69 13.28
C GLU A 243 -11.59 2.74 12.34
N GLN A 244 -11.48 2.08 11.18
CA GLN A 244 -12.53 2.00 10.17
C GLN A 244 -13.11 0.58 10.05
N ASP A 245 -12.89 -0.27 11.06
CA ASP A 245 -13.23 -1.69 11.06
C ASP A 245 -12.60 -2.50 9.91
N GLN A 246 -11.54 -1.98 9.27
CA GLN A 246 -10.82 -2.61 8.16
C GLN A 246 -10.15 -3.94 8.53
N LEU A 247 -10.08 -4.29 9.82
CA LEU A 247 -9.59 -5.58 10.27
C LEU A 247 -10.66 -6.70 10.20
N GLY A 248 -11.95 -6.38 10.11
CA GLY A 248 -13.01 -7.40 9.91
C GLY A 248 -13.10 -8.47 11.01
N ARG A 249 -12.62 -8.16 12.22
CA ARG A 249 -12.57 -9.08 13.36
C ARG A 249 -12.90 -8.38 14.66
N HIS A 250 -13.38 -9.15 15.62
CA HIS A 250 -13.72 -8.63 16.93
C HIS A 250 -12.47 -8.26 17.75
N ILE A 251 -12.26 -6.96 17.95
CA ILE A 251 -11.26 -6.42 18.88
C ILE A 251 -11.90 -6.31 20.27
N ARG A 252 -11.68 -7.31 21.13
CA ARG A 252 -12.19 -7.34 22.50
C ARG A 252 -11.18 -6.74 23.47
N VAL A 253 -11.55 -5.64 24.11
CA VAL A 253 -10.77 -5.04 25.20
C VAL A 253 -11.17 -5.70 26.52
N ASP A 254 -10.27 -6.50 27.12
CA ASP A 254 -10.46 -7.04 28.46
C ASP A 254 -9.69 -6.19 29.49
N ARG A 255 -10.39 -5.23 30.11
CA ARG A 255 -9.82 -4.32 31.12
C ARG A 255 -9.17 -5.04 32.30
N ARG A 256 -9.54 -6.30 32.59
CA ARG A 256 -8.93 -7.08 33.69
C ARG A 256 -7.53 -7.57 33.33
N LYS A 257 -7.26 -7.81 32.04
CA LYS A 257 -5.94 -8.21 31.53
C LYS A 257 -5.06 -7.01 31.19
N THR A 258 -5.65 -5.84 30.96
CA THR A 258 -4.95 -4.57 30.75
C THR A 258 -4.41 -3.95 32.05
N ALA A 259 -4.14 -4.76 33.08
CA ALA A 259 -3.84 -4.33 34.45
C ALA A 259 -2.65 -3.36 34.58
N GLY A 260 -1.81 -3.20 33.54
CA GLY A 260 -0.68 -2.27 33.49
C GLY A 260 -1.00 -0.84 33.00
N ASN A 261 -2.20 -0.56 32.46
CA ASN A 261 -2.52 0.78 31.95
C ASN A 261 -4.01 1.16 32.18
N LYS A 262 -4.41 1.28 33.44
CA LYS A 262 -5.81 1.56 33.85
C LYS A 262 -6.35 2.90 33.33
N ASN A 263 -5.47 3.82 32.91
CA ASN A 263 -5.84 5.16 32.44
C ASN A 263 -5.87 5.27 30.89
N ALA A 264 -5.54 4.22 30.15
CA ALA A 264 -5.64 4.25 28.69
C ALA A 264 -7.11 4.29 28.23
N SER A 265 -7.39 5.10 27.21
CA SER A 265 -8.70 5.12 26.56
C SER A 265 -9.01 3.74 25.93
N ILE A 266 -10.29 3.42 25.79
CA ILE A 266 -10.71 2.19 25.12
C ILE A 266 -10.16 2.14 23.69
N ASP A 267 -10.14 3.28 23.01
CA ASP A 267 -9.68 3.38 21.62
C ASP A 267 -8.19 3.07 21.49
N LYS A 268 -7.37 3.58 22.41
CA LYS A 268 -5.95 3.22 22.49
C LYS A 268 -5.76 1.71 22.65
N LEU A 269 -6.50 1.09 23.57
CA LEU A 269 -6.41 -0.36 23.78
C LEU A 269 -6.87 -1.16 22.56
N ARG A 270 -7.91 -0.69 21.86
CA ARG A 270 -8.36 -1.30 20.60
C ARG A 270 -7.27 -1.20 19.53
N ASN A 271 -6.66 -0.02 19.39
CA ASN A 271 -5.56 0.25 18.47
C ASN A 271 -4.38 -0.69 18.74
N ASP A 272 -3.95 -0.83 20.00
CA ASP A 272 -2.83 -1.70 20.36
C ASP A 272 -3.12 -3.19 20.08
N ILE A 273 -4.34 -3.67 20.37
CA ILE A 273 -4.77 -5.05 20.07
C ILE A 273 -4.86 -5.28 18.55
N GLY A 274 -5.21 -4.25 17.78
CA GLY A 274 -5.28 -4.29 16.32
C GLY A 274 -3.94 -4.64 15.67
N LEU A 275 -2.82 -4.23 16.26
CA LEU A 275 -1.47 -4.45 15.76
C LEU A 275 -1.04 -5.93 15.74
N VAL A 276 -1.73 -6.78 16.51
CA VAL A 276 -1.45 -8.22 16.57
C VAL A 276 -2.26 -8.95 15.50
N PRO A 277 -1.64 -9.80 14.65
CA PRO A 277 -2.36 -10.66 13.71
C PRO A 277 -3.50 -11.44 14.36
N GLY A 278 -4.70 -11.31 13.78
CA GLY A 278 -5.88 -12.02 14.24
C GLY A 278 -6.72 -12.54 13.07
N LEU A 279 -7.44 -13.64 13.32
CA LEU A 279 -8.31 -14.25 12.32
C LEU A 279 -9.50 -13.35 12.00
N VAL A 280 -9.74 -13.11 10.70
CA VAL A 280 -10.92 -12.43 10.18
C VAL A 280 -12.13 -13.36 10.28
N ALA A 281 -13.28 -12.82 10.67
CA ALA A 281 -14.48 -13.61 11.00
C ALA A 281 -15.29 -14.04 9.76
N LEU A 282 -14.64 -14.67 8.78
CA LEU A 282 -15.29 -15.22 7.58
C LEU A 282 -15.93 -16.60 7.84
N PRO A 283 -16.99 -16.99 7.10
CA PRO A 283 -17.61 -18.30 7.28
C PRO A 283 -16.66 -19.45 7.00
N LYS A 284 -16.54 -20.39 7.94
CA LYS A 284 -15.63 -21.54 7.85
C LYS A 284 -15.91 -22.49 6.68
N SER A 285 -17.12 -22.47 6.13
CA SER A 285 -17.52 -23.28 4.98
C SER A 285 -17.03 -22.72 3.65
N LYS A 286 -16.48 -21.50 3.64
CA LYS A 286 -16.00 -20.82 2.44
C LYS A 286 -14.49 -20.81 2.42
N ARG A 287 -13.91 -21.31 1.32
CA ARG A 287 -12.47 -21.28 1.10
C ARG A 287 -12.13 -20.00 0.34
N ILE A 288 -11.44 -19.08 1.00
CA ILE A 288 -10.91 -17.88 0.34
C ILE A 288 -9.74 -18.26 -0.56
N ILE A 289 -9.70 -17.68 -1.76
CA ILE A 289 -8.66 -17.91 -2.76
C ILE A 289 -7.85 -16.65 -3.07
N SER A 290 -8.40 -15.46 -2.82
CA SER A 290 -7.66 -14.21 -2.90
C SER A 290 -8.15 -13.17 -1.90
N ILE A 291 -7.24 -12.28 -1.50
CA ILE A 291 -7.49 -11.13 -0.64
C ILE A 291 -7.03 -9.85 -1.31
N HIS A 292 -7.73 -8.75 -1.04
CA HIS A 292 -7.45 -7.44 -1.60
C HIS A 292 -7.75 -6.36 -0.56
N ALA A 293 -6.87 -5.38 -0.44
CA ALA A 293 -7.05 -4.23 0.44
C ALA A 293 -7.26 -2.97 -0.40
N GLY A 294 -8.20 -2.13 0.02
CA GLY A 294 -8.17 -0.70 -0.32
C GLY A 294 -7.44 0.09 0.76
N SER A 295 -7.61 1.42 0.78
CA SER A 295 -6.99 2.25 1.82
C SER A 295 -7.46 1.87 3.23
N ASP A 296 -8.78 1.78 3.43
CA ASP A 296 -9.43 1.51 4.73
C ASP A 296 -10.61 0.53 4.63
N HIS A 297 -10.65 -0.26 3.55
CA HIS A 297 -11.66 -1.31 3.35
C HIS A 297 -10.99 -2.54 2.73
N SER A 298 -11.67 -3.68 2.79
CA SER A 298 -11.07 -4.97 2.49
C SER A 298 -12.02 -5.88 1.74
N PHE A 299 -11.44 -6.74 0.91
CA PHE A 299 -12.16 -7.76 0.17
C PHE A 299 -11.49 -9.13 0.29
N ALA A 300 -12.31 -10.17 0.19
CA ALA A 300 -11.86 -11.55 0.02
C ALA A 300 -12.75 -12.23 -1.02
N ILE A 301 -12.15 -12.93 -1.98
CA ILE A 301 -12.88 -13.69 -3.01
C ILE A 301 -12.78 -15.17 -2.64
N ASP A 302 -13.93 -15.84 -2.57
CA ASP A 302 -13.99 -17.27 -2.28
C ASP A 302 -13.90 -18.13 -3.55
N SER A 303 -13.73 -19.44 -3.37
CA SER A 303 -13.60 -20.40 -4.47
C SER A 303 -14.81 -20.49 -5.40
N ASN A 304 -15.96 -19.93 -5.02
CA ASN A 304 -17.15 -19.86 -5.85
C ASN A 304 -17.22 -18.55 -6.66
N GLY A 305 -16.27 -17.63 -6.46
CA GLY A 305 -16.29 -16.29 -7.04
C GLY A 305 -17.18 -15.31 -6.27
N ASP A 306 -17.71 -15.69 -5.09
CA ASP A 306 -18.41 -14.75 -4.21
C ASP A 306 -17.40 -13.79 -3.58
N THR A 307 -17.75 -12.50 -3.52
CA THR A 307 -16.92 -11.47 -2.86
C THR A 307 -17.45 -11.17 -1.47
N TRP A 308 -16.54 -11.20 -0.50
CA TRP A 308 -16.75 -10.79 0.90
C TRP A 308 -16.06 -9.45 1.13
N THR A 309 -16.64 -8.61 1.98
CA THR A 309 -16.19 -7.22 2.18
C THR A 309 -16.41 -6.72 3.60
N TRP A 310 -15.55 -5.80 4.06
CA TRP A 310 -15.65 -5.10 5.35
C TRP A 310 -14.81 -3.81 5.35
N GLY A 311 -14.97 -2.98 6.40
CA GLY A 311 -14.24 -1.73 6.57
C GLY A 311 -15.04 -0.47 6.19
N LEU A 312 -14.35 0.62 5.85
CA LEU A 312 -14.96 1.92 5.53
C LEU A 312 -15.95 1.82 4.36
N ASN A 313 -17.16 2.37 4.52
CA ASN A 313 -18.23 2.33 3.52
C ASN A 313 -19.06 3.63 3.41
N ASN A 314 -18.50 4.76 3.84
CA ASN A 314 -19.15 6.07 3.76
C ASN A 314 -19.52 6.51 2.32
N PHE A 315 -18.85 5.98 1.30
CA PHE A 315 -19.15 6.19 -0.11
C PHE A 315 -19.60 4.91 -0.81
N GLY A 316 -20.02 3.85 -0.11
CA GLY A 316 -20.44 2.60 -0.76
C GLY A 316 -19.30 1.78 -1.38
N GLN A 317 -18.04 2.13 -1.11
CA GLN A 317 -16.85 1.48 -1.68
C GLN A 317 -16.73 -0.02 -1.34
N THR A 318 -17.45 -0.53 -0.34
CA THR A 318 -17.48 -1.97 -0.06
C THR A 318 -18.41 -2.77 -0.99
N ALA A 319 -19.12 -2.12 -1.92
CA ALA A 319 -20.18 -2.73 -2.74
C ALA A 319 -21.33 -3.34 -1.89
N VAL A 320 -21.60 -2.70 -0.76
CA VAL A 320 -22.78 -2.94 0.08
C VAL A 320 -23.54 -1.62 0.19
N ASN A 321 -24.82 -1.64 -0.17
CA ASN A 321 -25.71 -0.49 -0.02
C ASN A 321 -26.20 -0.31 1.42
N VAL A 322 -25.28 -0.04 2.35
CA VAL A 322 -25.56 0.25 3.76
C VAL A 322 -24.78 1.49 4.19
N GLY A 323 -25.52 2.55 4.54
CA GLY A 323 -24.97 3.78 5.11
C GLY A 323 -24.14 4.63 4.15
N ALA A 324 -24.12 4.33 2.86
CA ALA A 324 -23.50 5.20 1.86
C ALA A 324 -24.12 6.60 1.90
N GLY A 325 -23.29 7.64 1.82
CA GLY A 325 -23.69 9.03 1.97
C GLY A 325 -23.84 9.52 3.41
N LYS A 326 -23.83 8.61 4.41
CA LYS A 326 -23.81 8.94 5.84
C LYS A 326 -22.37 8.97 6.35
N GLY A 327 -22.03 10.00 7.13
CA GLY A 327 -20.69 10.12 7.74
C GLY A 327 -20.35 8.93 8.64
N GLY A 328 -19.15 8.38 8.48
CA GLY A 328 -18.62 7.33 9.38
C GLY A 328 -19.25 5.94 9.22
N SER A 329 -19.93 5.64 8.09
CA SER A 329 -20.46 4.29 7.83
C SER A 329 -19.33 3.28 7.62
N THR A 330 -19.34 2.18 8.39
CA THR A 330 -18.42 1.05 8.25
C THR A 330 -19.18 -0.28 8.20
N ILE A 331 -18.56 -1.28 7.57
CA ILE A 331 -18.99 -2.67 7.60
C ILE A 331 -18.13 -3.41 8.63
N VAL A 332 -18.66 -3.55 9.85
CA VAL A 332 -17.92 -4.07 11.02
C VAL A 332 -17.51 -5.54 10.89
N ARG A 333 -18.35 -6.36 10.26
CA ARG A 333 -18.13 -7.79 10.09
C ARG A 333 -18.10 -8.13 8.60
N PRO A 334 -17.19 -9.04 8.17
CA PRO A 334 -17.18 -9.56 6.82
C PRO A 334 -18.57 -10.07 6.43
N GLN A 335 -19.08 -9.56 5.33
CA GLN A 335 -20.33 -9.99 4.73
C GLN A 335 -20.19 -10.04 3.20
N LYS A 336 -21.16 -10.62 2.51
CA LYS A 336 -21.15 -10.62 1.05
C LYS A 336 -21.31 -9.19 0.53
N ALA A 337 -20.49 -8.84 -0.47
CA ALA A 337 -20.68 -7.63 -1.26
C ALA A 337 -21.93 -7.82 -2.13
N THR A 338 -23.07 -7.29 -1.66
CA THR A 338 -24.38 -7.59 -2.24
C THR A 338 -24.51 -7.11 -3.68
N MET A 339 -23.82 -6.04 -4.06
CA MET A 339 -23.85 -5.51 -5.43
C MET A 339 -22.90 -6.25 -6.39
N LEU A 340 -22.02 -7.14 -5.89
CA LEU A 340 -21.11 -7.96 -6.70
C LEU A 340 -21.59 -9.41 -6.87
N ILE A 341 -22.80 -9.74 -6.40
CA ILE A 341 -23.37 -11.09 -6.54
C ILE A 341 -23.53 -11.40 -8.03
N GLY A 342 -22.98 -12.55 -8.46
CA GLY A 342 -23.06 -13.01 -9.85
C GLY A 342 -21.97 -12.45 -10.78
N GLN A 343 -21.24 -11.40 -10.38
CA GLN A 343 -20.21 -10.77 -11.22
C GLN A 343 -18.94 -11.63 -11.39
N LYS A 344 -18.72 -12.63 -10.52
CA LYS A 344 -17.55 -13.52 -10.50
C LYS A 344 -16.22 -12.75 -10.62
N MET A 345 -15.86 -12.09 -9.54
CA MET A 345 -14.66 -11.24 -9.51
C MET A 345 -13.37 -12.07 -9.64
N LYS A 346 -12.44 -11.57 -10.45
CA LYS A 346 -11.05 -12.05 -10.55
C LYS A 346 -10.15 -11.29 -9.58
N MET A 347 -10.30 -9.97 -9.52
CA MET A 347 -9.54 -9.10 -8.62
C MET A 347 -10.32 -7.83 -8.31
N ILE A 348 -10.00 -7.21 -7.17
CA ILE A 348 -10.54 -5.92 -6.73
C ILE A 348 -9.37 -5.09 -6.20
N GLN A 349 -9.40 -3.79 -6.42
CA GLN A 349 -8.51 -2.83 -5.78
C GLN A 349 -9.35 -1.69 -5.22
N GLY A 350 -8.97 -1.18 -4.05
CA GLY A 350 -9.66 -0.07 -3.43
C GLY A 350 -8.76 1.15 -3.35
N GLY A 351 -9.30 2.32 -3.69
CA GLY A 351 -8.67 3.58 -3.32
C GLY A 351 -9.10 4.03 -1.93
N ARG A 352 -9.10 5.35 -1.70
CA ARG A 352 -9.54 5.92 -0.41
C ARG A 352 -11.03 5.74 -0.19
N HIS A 353 -11.83 6.04 -1.21
CA HIS A 353 -13.29 6.06 -1.12
C HIS A 353 -13.99 5.43 -2.33
N HIS A 354 -13.26 4.72 -3.17
CA HIS A 354 -13.77 4.04 -4.35
C HIS A 354 -13.12 2.68 -4.52
N SER A 355 -13.63 1.92 -5.48
CA SER A 355 -13.06 0.63 -5.84
C SER A 355 -13.18 0.39 -7.33
N ILE A 356 -12.27 -0.44 -7.82
CA ILE A 356 -12.19 -0.93 -9.18
C ILE A 356 -12.01 -2.45 -9.12
N GLY A 357 -12.73 -3.18 -9.97
CA GLY A 357 -12.66 -4.63 -10.01
C GLY A 357 -12.63 -5.14 -11.44
N ILE A 358 -12.03 -6.32 -11.61
CA ILE A 358 -12.06 -7.04 -12.88
C ILE A 358 -12.76 -8.37 -12.65
N THR A 359 -13.74 -8.68 -13.48
CA THR A 359 -14.47 -9.95 -13.49
C THR A 359 -13.66 -11.04 -14.21
N GLN A 360 -14.04 -12.32 -14.04
CA GLN A 360 -13.34 -13.44 -14.70
C GLN A 360 -13.41 -13.40 -16.23
N ASP A 361 -14.43 -12.77 -16.81
CA ASP A 361 -14.59 -12.55 -18.26
C ASP A 361 -13.93 -11.27 -18.77
N GLY A 362 -13.23 -10.51 -17.91
CA GLY A 362 -12.41 -9.38 -18.31
C GLY A 362 -13.17 -8.05 -18.43
N GLN A 363 -14.34 -7.91 -17.80
CA GLN A 363 -15.02 -6.64 -17.64
C GLN A 363 -14.40 -5.86 -16.45
N CYS A 364 -14.20 -4.56 -16.62
CA CYS A 364 -13.78 -3.67 -15.53
C CYS A 364 -15.01 -2.98 -14.94
N LEU A 365 -15.22 -3.14 -13.63
CA LEU A 365 -16.29 -2.50 -12.87
C LEU A 365 -15.72 -1.43 -11.94
N VAL A 366 -16.44 -0.32 -11.77
CA VAL A 366 -16.10 0.77 -10.84
C VAL A 366 -17.29 1.11 -9.95
N TRP A 367 -17.04 1.46 -8.70
CA TRP A 367 -18.07 1.92 -7.75
C TRP A 367 -17.44 2.76 -6.62
N GLY A 368 -18.30 3.47 -5.89
CA GLY A 368 -17.94 4.28 -4.73
C GLY A 368 -18.03 5.77 -5.00
N ARG A 369 -17.08 6.54 -4.46
CA ARG A 369 -17.01 8.00 -4.63
C ARG A 369 -16.79 8.39 -6.10
N MET A 370 -17.50 9.40 -6.57
CA MET A 370 -17.37 9.90 -7.95
C MET A 370 -17.08 11.41 -8.05
N ASP A 371 -17.22 12.19 -6.99
CA ASP A 371 -17.06 13.65 -7.08
C ASP A 371 -15.61 14.13 -7.37
N GLY A 372 -14.63 13.22 -7.47
CA GLY A 372 -13.24 13.48 -7.88
C GLY A 372 -12.78 12.60 -9.05
N ALA A 373 -13.67 12.38 -10.03
CA ALA A 373 -13.37 11.63 -11.26
C ALA A 373 -12.97 10.15 -11.08
N GLN A 374 -13.09 9.57 -9.89
CA GLN A 374 -12.57 8.22 -9.60
C GLN A 374 -13.27 7.11 -10.38
N MET A 375 -14.42 7.37 -11.00
CA MET A 375 -15.17 6.36 -11.76
C MET A 375 -14.67 6.24 -13.20
N GLY A 376 -14.09 7.28 -13.81
CA GLY A 376 -13.63 7.18 -15.20
C GLY A 376 -14.78 7.04 -16.21
N ILE A 377 -15.95 7.56 -15.86
CA ILE A 377 -17.19 7.53 -16.66
C ILE A 377 -17.56 8.96 -17.03
N ASP A 378 -18.06 9.16 -18.25
CA ASP A 378 -18.62 10.44 -18.66
C ASP A 378 -19.93 10.71 -17.92
N TYR A 379 -19.96 11.72 -17.05
CA TYR A 379 -21.14 12.03 -16.23
C TYR A 379 -22.34 12.51 -17.05
N SER A 380 -22.13 12.96 -18.29
CA SER A 380 -23.25 13.28 -19.19
C SER A 380 -24.05 12.05 -19.58
N THR A 381 -23.48 10.85 -19.44
CA THR A 381 -24.14 9.57 -19.72
C THR A 381 -24.94 9.03 -18.54
N LEU A 382 -24.88 9.69 -17.38
CA LEU A 382 -25.55 9.25 -16.16
C LEU A 382 -26.98 9.82 -16.05
N HIS A 383 -27.92 8.95 -15.71
CA HIS A 383 -29.28 9.32 -15.36
C HIS A 383 -29.34 9.69 -13.87
N LEU A 384 -29.40 10.98 -13.53
CA LEU A 384 -29.31 11.44 -12.12
C LEU A 384 -30.52 11.03 -11.26
N ASP A 385 -31.60 10.57 -11.87
CA ASP A 385 -32.77 9.96 -11.23
C ASP A 385 -32.59 8.46 -10.93
N ASP A 386 -31.47 7.86 -11.36
CA ASP A 386 -31.13 6.48 -11.04
C ASP A 386 -30.92 6.32 -9.52
N PRO A 387 -31.66 5.43 -8.84
CA PRO A 387 -31.50 5.18 -7.41
C PRO A 387 -30.11 4.64 -7.02
N GLN A 388 -29.30 4.20 -7.99
CA GLN A 388 -27.92 3.78 -7.78
C GLN A 388 -26.94 4.95 -7.61
N ILE A 389 -27.37 6.18 -7.92
CA ILE A 389 -26.55 7.38 -7.82
C ILE A 389 -27.02 8.22 -6.62
N VAL A 390 -26.12 8.45 -5.66
CA VAL A 390 -26.38 9.39 -4.57
C VAL A 390 -25.98 10.79 -5.03
N ILE A 391 -26.95 11.69 -5.06
CA ILE A 391 -26.76 13.10 -5.39
C ILE A 391 -26.44 13.90 -4.11
N SER A 392 -25.51 14.85 -4.23
CA SER A 392 -25.19 15.80 -3.16
C SER A 392 -26.29 16.85 -2.96
N GLU A 393 -26.27 17.57 -1.83
CA GLU A 393 -27.18 18.70 -1.58
C GLU A 393 -27.11 19.80 -2.66
N ARG A 394 -26.01 19.87 -3.41
CA ARG A 394 -25.78 20.81 -4.51
C ARG A 394 -26.22 20.26 -5.89
N GLY A 395 -26.92 19.13 -5.93
CA GLY A 395 -27.44 18.54 -7.17
C GLY A 395 -26.39 17.83 -8.04
N LYS A 396 -25.15 17.63 -7.54
CA LYS A 396 -24.08 16.93 -8.27
C LYS A 396 -24.01 15.45 -7.87
N PRO A 397 -23.73 14.53 -8.81
CA PRO A 397 -23.53 13.12 -8.51
C PRO A 397 -22.30 12.93 -7.61
N ARG A 398 -22.44 12.13 -6.55
CA ARG A 398 -21.43 11.99 -5.49
C ARG A 398 -21.00 10.54 -5.23
N ILE A 399 -21.92 9.60 -5.32
CA ILE A 399 -21.66 8.17 -5.08
C ILE A 399 -22.32 7.34 -6.17
N LEU A 400 -21.57 6.39 -6.71
CA LEU A 400 -22.06 5.32 -7.57
C LEU A 400 -22.13 4.02 -6.74
N LEU A 401 -23.33 3.57 -6.40
CA LEU A 401 -23.54 2.44 -5.49
C LEU A 401 -23.37 1.08 -6.19
N ASP A 402 -23.82 0.96 -7.43
CA ASP A 402 -23.77 -0.27 -8.20
C ASP A 402 -22.48 -0.35 -9.02
N PRO A 403 -21.75 -1.48 -8.98
CA PRO A 403 -20.60 -1.73 -9.84
C PRO A 403 -20.95 -1.55 -11.32
N THR A 404 -20.51 -0.43 -11.89
CA THR A 404 -20.81 -0.06 -13.27
C THR A 404 -19.65 -0.44 -14.19
N PRO A 405 -19.92 -1.08 -15.33
CA PRO A 405 -18.86 -1.46 -16.26
C PRO A 405 -18.32 -0.29 -17.06
N LEU A 406 -17.00 -0.25 -17.22
CA LEU A 406 -16.34 0.65 -18.16
C LEU A 406 -16.43 0.08 -19.60
N PRO A 407 -16.53 0.95 -20.62
CA PRO A 407 -16.53 0.55 -22.03
C PRO A 407 -15.12 0.18 -22.55
N ILE A 408 -14.39 -0.62 -21.77
CA ILE A 408 -13.04 -1.09 -22.06
C ILE A 408 -13.05 -2.63 -21.95
N PRO A 409 -13.00 -3.37 -23.07
CA PRO A 409 -13.07 -4.83 -23.04
C PRO A 409 -11.74 -5.47 -22.64
N ASN A 410 -11.80 -6.75 -22.28
CA ASN A 410 -10.64 -7.63 -22.09
C ASN A 410 -9.61 -7.10 -21.09
N CYS A 411 -10.06 -6.61 -19.93
CA CYS A 411 -9.23 -6.10 -18.85
C CYS A 411 -8.48 -7.22 -18.12
N ALA A 412 -7.21 -7.00 -17.80
CA ALA A 412 -6.33 -8.00 -17.22
C ALA A 412 -5.86 -7.68 -15.80
N PHE A 413 -5.54 -6.41 -15.53
CA PHE A 413 -5.00 -5.94 -14.26
C PHE A 413 -5.51 -4.53 -13.92
N ALA A 414 -5.77 -4.26 -12.65
CA ALA A 414 -6.20 -2.95 -12.14
C ALA A 414 -5.37 -2.55 -10.93
N ALA A 415 -5.22 -1.24 -10.71
CA ALA A 415 -4.66 -0.62 -9.52
C ALA A 415 -5.46 0.64 -9.15
N ALA A 416 -5.55 0.95 -7.87
CA ALA A 416 -6.19 2.16 -7.37
C ALA A 416 -5.24 2.84 -6.37
N GLY A 417 -5.02 4.14 -6.56
CA GLY A 417 -4.34 5.00 -5.59
C GLY A 417 -5.35 5.67 -4.68
N SER A 418 -4.96 6.78 -4.04
CA SER A 418 -5.89 7.52 -3.16
C SER A 418 -7.18 7.91 -3.88
N ASP A 419 -7.06 8.54 -5.05
CA ASP A 419 -8.19 9.08 -5.81
C ASP A 419 -8.00 8.97 -7.34
N HIS A 420 -7.10 8.08 -7.79
CA HIS A 420 -6.87 7.78 -9.21
C HIS A 420 -6.76 6.28 -9.44
N ASN A 421 -6.83 5.88 -10.70
CA ASN A 421 -6.86 4.46 -11.10
C ASN A 421 -5.96 4.20 -12.30
N LEU A 422 -5.51 2.95 -12.39
CA LEU A 422 -4.84 2.40 -13.54
C LEU A 422 -5.51 1.08 -13.94
N LEU A 423 -5.64 0.88 -15.24
CA LEU A 423 -6.21 -0.32 -15.83
C LEU A 423 -5.32 -0.77 -16.98
N ILE A 424 -5.03 -2.07 -17.02
CA ILE A 424 -4.26 -2.71 -18.08
C ILE A 424 -5.14 -3.73 -18.77
N THR A 425 -5.29 -3.60 -20.08
CA THR A 425 -5.97 -4.59 -20.91
C THR A 425 -5.09 -5.83 -21.12
N SER A 426 -5.68 -6.94 -21.55
CA SER A 426 -4.98 -8.18 -21.91
C SER A 426 -3.97 -8.00 -23.04
N GLU A 427 -4.15 -6.99 -23.89
CA GLU A 427 -3.19 -6.56 -24.92
C GLU A 427 -2.04 -5.70 -24.35
N GLY A 428 -2.05 -5.44 -23.05
CA GLY A 428 -1.06 -4.64 -22.33
C GLY A 428 -1.18 -3.14 -22.57
N LYS A 429 -2.36 -2.63 -22.95
CA LYS A 429 -2.60 -1.18 -23.07
C LYS A 429 -3.01 -0.61 -21.72
N ALA A 430 -2.37 0.49 -21.31
CA ALA A 430 -2.62 1.16 -20.04
C ALA A 430 -3.61 2.32 -20.19
N TYR A 431 -4.59 2.36 -19.29
CA TYR A 431 -5.58 3.42 -19.13
C TYR A 431 -5.47 3.99 -17.73
N THR A 432 -5.67 5.31 -17.58
CA THR A 432 -5.64 6.01 -16.29
C THR A 432 -6.74 7.04 -16.22
N TRP A 433 -7.23 7.28 -15.00
CA TRP A 433 -8.22 8.32 -14.72
C TRP A 433 -8.29 8.68 -13.23
N GLY A 434 -9.05 9.73 -12.91
CA GLY A 434 -9.22 10.26 -11.56
C GLY A 434 -8.48 11.58 -11.34
N ILE A 435 -8.19 11.89 -10.08
CA ILE A 435 -7.47 13.12 -9.72
C ILE A 435 -6.09 13.10 -10.37
N ASN A 436 -5.70 14.23 -10.95
CA ASN A 436 -4.45 14.36 -11.70
C ASN A 436 -3.66 15.65 -11.38
N ALA A 437 -4.00 16.34 -10.29
CA ALA A 437 -3.31 17.55 -9.84
C ALA A 437 -1.79 17.39 -9.66
N THR A 438 -1.31 16.17 -9.37
CA THR A 438 0.12 15.83 -9.24
C THR A 438 0.60 14.90 -10.37
N TYR A 439 -0.07 14.93 -11.52
CA TYR A 439 0.23 14.12 -12.70
C TYR A 439 0.18 12.59 -12.50
N GLN A 440 -0.49 12.11 -11.44
CA GLN A 440 -0.53 10.68 -11.10
C GLN A 440 -1.26 9.81 -12.13
N CYS A 441 -1.98 10.40 -13.09
CA CYS A 441 -2.53 9.70 -14.25
C CYS A 441 -1.57 9.64 -15.45
N GLY A 442 -0.48 10.43 -15.47
CA GLY A 442 0.56 10.33 -16.50
C GLY A 442 0.13 10.76 -17.91
N GLN A 443 -0.90 11.60 -18.02
CA GLN A 443 -1.50 12.02 -19.29
C GLN A 443 -0.81 13.23 -19.96
N GLY A 444 0.19 13.82 -19.29
CA GLY A 444 0.93 15.00 -19.78
C GLY A 444 0.72 16.24 -18.92
N PRO A 445 1.31 17.38 -19.33
CA PRO A 445 1.25 18.65 -18.58
C PRO A 445 -0.09 19.38 -18.65
N ASP A 446 -0.85 19.22 -19.73
CA ASP A 446 -1.99 20.09 -20.06
C ASP A 446 -3.34 19.42 -19.75
N THR A 447 -3.39 18.64 -18.67
CA THR A 447 -4.57 17.85 -18.32
C THR A 447 -4.95 18.07 -16.86
N ASP A 448 -6.16 18.58 -16.65
CA ASP A 448 -6.85 18.55 -15.36
C ASP A 448 -7.13 17.10 -14.92
N ASP A 449 -8.02 16.91 -13.94
CA ASP A 449 -8.53 15.60 -13.56
C ASP A 449 -9.08 14.85 -14.79
N ILE A 450 -8.73 13.58 -14.88
CA ILE A 450 -9.04 12.74 -16.02
C ILE A 450 -10.41 12.11 -15.76
N LEU A 451 -11.46 12.72 -16.32
CA LEU A 451 -12.85 12.37 -16.03
C LEU A 451 -13.26 10.99 -16.57
N VAL A 452 -12.71 10.61 -17.72
CA VAL A 452 -13.03 9.36 -18.42
C VAL A 452 -11.79 8.49 -18.46
N ALA A 453 -11.96 7.17 -18.31
CA ALA A 453 -10.89 6.19 -18.45
C ALA A 453 -10.15 6.37 -19.78
N THR A 454 -8.95 6.95 -19.73
CA THR A 454 -8.22 7.43 -20.91
C THR A 454 -6.96 6.62 -21.12
N LYS A 455 -6.74 6.13 -22.33
CA LYS A 455 -5.51 5.40 -22.69
C LYS A 455 -4.31 6.34 -22.60
N ILE A 456 -3.23 5.91 -21.96
CA ILE A 456 -1.98 6.65 -22.00
C ILE A 456 -1.45 6.61 -23.44
N ASP A 457 -1.41 7.76 -24.10
CA ASP A 457 -0.77 7.91 -25.40
C ASP A 457 0.59 8.62 -25.26
N ASN A 458 1.66 7.84 -25.35
CA ASN A 458 3.03 8.33 -25.41
C ASN A 458 3.76 7.53 -26.51
N PRO A 459 4.31 8.17 -27.55
CA PRO A 459 5.00 7.48 -28.64
C PRO A 459 6.05 6.46 -28.17
N SER A 460 6.79 6.77 -27.10
CA SER A 460 7.83 5.89 -26.54
C SER A 460 7.30 4.61 -25.86
N LEU A 461 5.99 4.54 -25.59
CA LEU A 461 5.34 3.45 -24.86
C LEU A 461 4.38 2.61 -25.72
N ARG A 462 4.09 3.01 -26.97
CA ARG A 462 3.06 2.37 -27.81
C ARG A 462 3.29 0.88 -28.06
N GLU A 463 4.56 0.51 -28.23
CA GLU A 463 5.02 -0.86 -28.45
C GLU A 463 5.22 -1.66 -27.14
N LYS A 464 5.09 -1.02 -25.98
CA LYS A 464 5.23 -1.71 -24.70
C LYS A 464 3.93 -2.44 -24.35
N VAL A 465 4.10 -3.67 -23.84
CA VAL A 465 3.01 -4.52 -23.36
C VAL A 465 3.08 -4.53 -21.83
N PHE A 466 2.25 -3.72 -21.19
CA PHE A 466 2.19 -3.65 -19.74
C PHE A 466 1.50 -4.89 -19.17
N SER A 467 1.96 -5.34 -17.99
CA SER A 467 1.41 -6.52 -17.31
C SER A 467 1.03 -6.26 -15.86
N TRP A 468 1.49 -5.14 -15.28
CA TRP A 468 1.25 -4.78 -13.90
C TRP A 468 1.23 -3.26 -13.70
N ALA A 469 0.43 -2.81 -12.74
CA ALA A 469 0.32 -1.42 -12.33
C ALA A 469 0.32 -1.30 -10.80
N GLY A 470 0.79 -0.17 -10.28
CA GLY A 470 0.70 0.21 -8.88
C GLY A 470 0.42 1.70 -8.76
N ALA A 471 -0.26 2.09 -7.69
CA ALA A 471 -0.66 3.46 -7.44
C ALA A 471 -0.46 3.77 -5.96
N GLY A 472 0.24 4.86 -5.68
CA GLY A 472 0.36 5.40 -4.32
C GLY A 472 -0.59 6.55 -4.07
N GLY A 473 -0.20 7.46 -3.18
CA GLY A 473 -0.97 8.65 -2.86
C GLY A 473 -1.01 9.66 -4.02
N GLN A 474 0.16 9.95 -4.59
CA GLN A 474 0.37 10.99 -5.61
C GLN A 474 1.27 10.54 -6.78
N TYR A 475 1.56 9.25 -6.85
CA TYR A 475 2.41 8.67 -7.88
C TYR A 475 1.87 7.33 -8.36
N SER A 476 2.42 6.88 -9.48
CA SER A 476 2.03 5.65 -10.16
C SER A 476 3.23 4.93 -10.74
N ILE A 477 3.09 3.61 -10.83
CA ILE A 477 4.08 2.71 -11.43
C ILE A 477 3.37 1.84 -12.48
N LEU A 478 3.97 1.72 -13.66
CA LEU A 478 3.63 0.73 -14.67
C LEU A 478 4.80 -0.21 -14.89
N ALA A 479 4.53 -1.49 -15.13
CA ALA A 479 5.56 -2.46 -15.45
C ALA A 479 5.19 -3.27 -16.70
N SER A 480 6.15 -3.40 -17.60
CA SER A 480 6.07 -4.27 -18.78
C SER A 480 7.03 -5.44 -18.64
N MET A 481 6.70 -6.57 -19.26
CA MET A 481 7.60 -7.72 -19.27
C MET A 481 8.88 -7.37 -20.02
N HIS A 482 10.02 -7.69 -19.42
CA HIS A 482 11.31 -7.61 -20.08
C HIS A 482 11.56 -8.88 -20.89
N VAL A 483 11.92 -8.71 -22.17
CA VAL A 483 12.31 -9.80 -23.08
C VAL A 483 13.80 -9.63 -23.32
N HIS A 484 14.59 -10.65 -23.03
CA HIS A 484 16.01 -10.64 -23.36
C HIS A 484 16.15 -10.59 -24.88
N GLU A 485 16.83 -9.57 -25.39
CA GLU A 485 17.30 -9.58 -26.77
C GLU A 485 18.45 -10.60 -26.84
N SER A 486 18.17 -11.78 -27.39
CA SER A 486 19.22 -12.72 -27.79
C SER A 486 20.04 -12.06 -28.88
N THR A 487 21.22 -11.57 -28.51
CA THR A 487 22.24 -11.08 -29.43
C THR A 487 23.06 -12.23 -29.99
#